data_AF-A0A3E4QLV9-F1
#
_entry.id   AF-A0A3E4QLV9-F1
#
_cell.length_a   1.000
_cell.length_b   1.000
_cell.length_c   1.000
_cell.angle_alpha   90.00
_cell.angle_beta   90.00
_cell.angle_gamma   90.00
#
_symmetry.space_group_name_H-M   'P 1'
#
loop_
_entity.id
_entity.type
_entity.pdbx_description
1 polymer ?
#
loop_
_entity_poly.entity_id
_entity_poly.type
_entity_poly.pdbx_seq_one_letter_code
_entity_poly.pdbx_strand_id
1 'polypeptide(L)'
;MKNSADKGVEVFDILYTTEDSPKDLTKFTQVGNTYSLDKFEWTEIKSQLPENAKYFAIHRKTDWTNAYVFTLDDVKYQAGVSAKTYNVYRDGELIGTTDKPNFSDDKAKADGEHTYSVIAVYDNGAQSDPVSTKVATGIEEIVSKADTTFNVYTISGTLVKRNTTSLSGLAKGIYIVNGKKVVVK
;
A
#
# COMPACT_ATOMS: atom_id res chain seq x y z
N MET A 1 -5.10 -56.02 -16.37
CA MET A 1 -6.27 -55.21 -16.75
C MET A 1 -6.85 -54.66 -15.45
N LYS A 2 -6.84 -53.33 -15.23
CA LYS A 2 -7.49 -52.74 -14.05
C LYS A 2 -9.02 -52.84 -14.20
N ASN A 3 -9.71 -53.05 -13.09
CA ASN A 3 -11.17 -53.19 -13.01
C ASN A 3 -11.89 -51.99 -13.64
N SER A 4 -13.03 -52.25 -14.27
CA SER A 4 -13.85 -51.27 -14.99
C SER A 4 -14.52 -50.20 -14.11
N ALA A 5 -14.31 -50.23 -12.79
CA ALA A 5 -14.96 -49.34 -11.83
C ALA A 5 -14.34 -47.93 -11.74
N ASP A 6 -13.09 -47.74 -12.19
CA ASP A 6 -12.38 -46.45 -12.09
C ASP A 6 -12.34 -45.65 -13.40
N LYS A 7 -13.02 -46.11 -14.45
CA LYS A 7 -13.04 -45.41 -15.74
C LYS A 7 -13.99 -44.22 -15.66
N GLY A 8 -13.45 -43.00 -15.83
CA GLY A 8 -14.25 -41.78 -15.95
C GLY A 8 -14.27 -40.88 -14.72
N VAL A 9 -13.42 -41.12 -13.71
CA VAL A 9 -13.23 -40.16 -12.63
C VAL A 9 -12.53 -38.92 -13.17
N GLU A 10 -13.16 -37.76 -13.06
CA GLU A 10 -12.56 -36.47 -13.38
C GLU A 10 -12.09 -35.78 -12.10
N VAL A 11 -10.82 -35.39 -12.10
CA VAL A 11 -10.15 -34.74 -10.97
C VAL A 11 -9.67 -33.36 -11.43
N PHE A 12 -10.00 -32.30 -10.70
CA PHE A 12 -9.56 -30.94 -11.04
C PHE A 12 -9.49 -30.03 -9.82
N ASP A 13 -8.66 -29.00 -9.93
CA ASP A 13 -8.55 -27.91 -8.96
C ASP A 13 -9.15 -26.63 -9.54
N ILE A 14 -9.71 -25.78 -8.66
CA ILE A 14 -9.94 -24.37 -8.98
C ILE A 14 -8.75 -23.59 -8.41
N LEU A 15 -8.15 -22.74 -9.23
CA LEU A 15 -6.99 -21.94 -8.87
C LEU A 15 -7.27 -20.45 -9.09
N TYR A 16 -6.50 -19.58 -8.43
CA TYR A 16 -6.51 -18.14 -8.65
C TYR A 16 -5.09 -17.55 -8.66
N THR A 17 -4.94 -16.35 -9.22
CA THR A 17 -3.71 -15.56 -9.09
C THR A 17 -4.00 -14.07 -8.92
N THR A 18 -3.10 -13.38 -8.22
CA THR A 18 -3.10 -11.93 -7.99
C THR A 18 -2.14 -11.19 -8.93
N GLU A 19 -1.41 -11.94 -9.76
CA GLU A 19 -0.48 -11.39 -10.75
C GLU A 19 -1.21 -10.57 -11.81
N ASP A 20 -0.53 -9.57 -12.38
CA ASP A 20 -1.07 -8.77 -13.49
C ASP A 20 -1.12 -9.52 -14.83
N SER A 21 -0.57 -10.75 -14.89
CA SER A 21 -0.55 -11.58 -16.09
C SER A 21 -0.66 -13.07 -15.74
N PRO A 22 -1.63 -13.82 -16.32
CA PRO A 22 -1.89 -15.22 -15.98
C PRO A 22 -0.99 -16.24 -16.70
N LYS A 23 0.17 -15.81 -17.21
CA LYS A 23 1.03 -16.65 -18.07
C LYS A 23 1.91 -17.63 -17.30
N ASP A 24 2.32 -17.28 -16.09
CA ASP A 24 3.12 -18.16 -15.23
C ASP A 24 2.19 -19.02 -14.37
N LEU A 25 1.99 -20.27 -14.78
CA LEU A 25 1.11 -21.21 -14.09
C LEU A 25 1.60 -21.56 -12.67
N THR A 26 2.87 -21.32 -12.35
CA THR A 26 3.41 -21.54 -10.99
C THR A 26 2.94 -20.47 -10.00
N LYS A 27 2.37 -19.37 -10.49
CA LYS A 27 1.83 -18.26 -9.69
C LYS A 27 0.35 -18.41 -9.36
N PHE A 28 -0.24 -19.56 -9.69
CA PHE A 28 -1.60 -19.89 -9.32
C PHE A 28 -1.63 -20.63 -7.98
N THR A 29 -2.53 -20.20 -7.10
CA THR A 29 -2.79 -20.81 -5.80
C THR A 29 -4.14 -21.51 -5.83
N GLN A 30 -4.23 -22.69 -5.22
CA GLN A 30 -5.48 -23.45 -5.17
C GLN A 30 -6.52 -22.79 -4.26
N VAL A 31 -7.77 -22.80 -4.72
CA VAL A 31 -8.96 -22.38 -3.97
C VAL A 31 -9.66 -23.62 -3.43
N GLY A 32 -9.76 -23.73 -2.10
CA GLY A 32 -10.42 -24.85 -1.46
C GLY A 32 -9.77 -26.21 -1.77
N ASN A 33 -10.59 -27.26 -1.86
CA ASN A 33 -10.13 -28.64 -2.05
C ASN A 33 -10.14 -29.05 -3.53
N THR A 34 -9.39 -30.12 -3.84
CA THR A 34 -9.48 -30.80 -5.14
C THR A 34 -10.85 -31.46 -5.30
N TYR A 35 -11.47 -31.30 -6.47
CA TYR A 35 -12.70 -31.98 -6.84
C TYR A 35 -12.38 -33.34 -7.47
N SER A 36 -13.19 -34.35 -7.14
CA SER A 36 -13.12 -35.69 -7.72
C SER A 36 -14.56 -36.16 -8.01
N LEU A 37 -14.92 -36.24 -9.28
CA LEU A 37 -16.25 -36.62 -9.73
C LEU A 37 -16.16 -37.98 -10.42
N ASP A 38 -16.86 -38.98 -9.90
CA ASP A 38 -16.84 -40.37 -10.39
C ASP A 38 -18.07 -40.75 -11.24
N LYS A 39 -18.92 -39.76 -11.56
CA LYS A 39 -20.14 -39.93 -12.33
C LYS A 39 -20.14 -39.04 -13.56
N PHE A 40 -20.69 -39.57 -14.66
CA PHE A 40 -20.94 -38.84 -15.90
C PHE A 40 -22.26 -38.04 -15.82
N GLU A 41 -22.37 -37.14 -14.83
CA GLU A 41 -23.54 -36.30 -14.61
C GLU A 41 -23.11 -34.83 -14.52
N TRP A 42 -23.90 -33.93 -15.12
CA TRP A 42 -23.68 -32.49 -14.98
C TRP A 42 -23.78 -32.10 -13.50
N THR A 43 -22.67 -31.64 -12.94
CA THR A 43 -22.55 -31.26 -11.54
C THR A 43 -22.20 -29.78 -11.47
N GLU A 44 -23.03 -29.00 -10.78
CA GLU A 44 -22.72 -27.59 -10.53
C GLU A 44 -21.58 -27.49 -9.51
N ILE A 45 -20.56 -26.70 -9.83
CA ILE A 45 -19.42 -26.42 -8.95
C ILE A 45 -19.42 -24.92 -8.63
N LYS A 46 -19.43 -24.60 -7.33
CA LYS A 46 -19.36 -23.22 -6.83
C LYS A 46 -18.11 -23.03 -5.99
N SER A 47 -17.39 -21.95 -6.24
CA SER A 47 -16.19 -21.60 -5.48
C SER A 47 -16.13 -20.10 -5.27
N GLN A 48 -15.85 -19.69 -4.03
CA GLN A 48 -15.61 -18.29 -3.69
C GLN A 48 -14.13 -18.00 -3.89
N LEU A 49 -13.82 -17.09 -4.81
CA LEU A 49 -12.46 -16.62 -5.00
C LEU A 49 -12.08 -15.59 -3.92
N PRO A 50 -10.80 -15.49 -3.54
CA PRO A 50 -10.29 -14.39 -2.72
C PRO A 50 -10.55 -13.04 -3.37
N GLU A 51 -10.78 -12.00 -2.56
CA GLU A 51 -11.15 -10.65 -3.02
C GLU A 51 -10.13 -10.03 -3.98
N ASN A 52 -8.84 -10.33 -3.78
CA ASN A 52 -7.76 -9.82 -4.61
C ASN A 52 -7.45 -10.68 -5.85
N ALA A 53 -8.23 -11.73 -6.14
CA ALA A 53 -8.02 -12.56 -7.31
C ALA A 53 -8.25 -11.75 -8.61
N LYS A 54 -7.24 -11.72 -9.48
CA LYS A 54 -7.32 -11.08 -10.80
C LYS A 54 -7.71 -12.05 -11.90
N TYR A 55 -7.28 -13.31 -11.77
CA TYR A 55 -7.59 -14.39 -12.71
C TYR A 55 -7.90 -15.67 -11.93
N PHE A 56 -8.71 -16.54 -12.52
CA PHE A 56 -8.93 -17.90 -12.03
C PHE A 56 -8.66 -18.92 -13.14
N ALA A 57 -8.40 -20.16 -12.74
CA ALA A 57 -8.20 -21.28 -13.65
C ALA A 57 -8.91 -22.53 -13.14
N ILE A 58 -9.32 -23.40 -14.07
CA ILE A 58 -9.80 -24.75 -13.79
C ILE A 58 -8.71 -25.68 -14.30
N HIS A 59 -8.00 -26.33 -13.38
CA HIS A 59 -6.83 -27.15 -13.70
C HIS A 59 -7.17 -28.63 -13.58
N ARG A 60 -7.33 -29.30 -14.71
CA ARG A 60 -7.55 -30.75 -14.76
C ARG A 60 -6.32 -31.50 -14.24
N LYS A 61 -6.54 -32.39 -13.28
CA LYS A 61 -5.56 -33.26 -12.63
C LYS A 61 -5.85 -34.76 -12.80
N THR A 62 -6.86 -35.10 -13.59
CA THR A 62 -7.15 -36.49 -13.97
C THR A 62 -5.89 -37.17 -14.48
N ASP A 63 -5.55 -38.32 -13.89
CA ASP A 63 -4.41 -39.14 -14.31
C ASP A 63 -4.55 -39.49 -15.81
N TRP A 64 -3.45 -39.42 -16.55
CA TRP A 64 -3.47 -39.63 -18.00
C TRP A 64 -4.02 -41.01 -18.41
N THR A 65 -3.86 -42.02 -17.55
CA THR A 65 -4.40 -43.37 -17.80
C THR A 65 -5.90 -43.49 -17.57
N ASN A 66 -6.52 -42.47 -16.95
CA ASN A 66 -7.95 -42.37 -16.67
C ASN A 66 -8.65 -41.19 -17.37
N ALA A 67 -7.90 -40.34 -18.07
CA ALA A 67 -8.45 -39.19 -18.77
C ALA A 67 -9.32 -39.63 -19.95
N TYR A 68 -10.57 -39.14 -20.00
CA TYR A 68 -11.48 -39.40 -21.11
C TYR A 68 -11.90 -38.10 -21.78
N VAL A 69 -12.87 -37.36 -21.21
CA VAL A 69 -13.30 -36.06 -21.71
C VAL A 69 -13.66 -35.18 -20.51
N PHE A 70 -12.98 -34.04 -20.39
CA PHE A 70 -13.33 -33.03 -19.40
C PHE A 70 -14.21 -31.97 -20.07
N THR A 71 -15.52 -32.04 -19.80
CA THR A 71 -16.51 -31.10 -20.35
C THR A 71 -16.82 -29.99 -19.35
N LEU A 72 -16.86 -28.76 -19.85
CA LEU A 72 -17.28 -27.58 -19.10
C LEU A 72 -18.43 -26.94 -19.85
N ASP A 73 -19.45 -26.49 -19.12
CA ASP A 73 -20.54 -25.70 -19.67
C ASP A 73 -20.99 -24.65 -18.64
N ASP A 74 -21.68 -23.61 -19.12
CA ASP A 74 -22.30 -22.56 -18.31
C ASP A 74 -21.35 -21.88 -17.29
N VAL A 75 -20.07 -21.71 -17.65
CA VAL A 75 -19.10 -21.03 -16.80
C VAL A 75 -19.51 -19.57 -16.61
N LYS A 76 -20.00 -19.27 -15.40
CA LYS A 76 -20.39 -17.94 -14.96
C LYS A 76 -19.46 -17.49 -13.84
N TYR A 77 -19.07 -16.23 -13.88
CA TYR A 77 -18.35 -15.59 -12.79
C TYR A 77 -19.04 -14.28 -12.43
N GLN A 78 -19.00 -13.93 -11.15
CA GLN A 78 -19.36 -12.61 -10.67
C GLN A 78 -18.05 -11.87 -10.38
N ALA A 79 -17.71 -10.88 -11.21
CA ALA A 79 -16.59 -10.01 -10.91
C ALA A 79 -16.82 -9.30 -9.57
N GLY A 80 -15.73 -9.03 -8.84
CA GLY A 80 -15.78 -8.17 -7.66
C GLY A 80 -16.50 -6.87 -8.01
N VAL A 81 -17.47 -6.48 -7.16
CA VAL A 81 -18.22 -5.24 -7.36
C VAL A 81 -17.24 -4.08 -7.23
N SER A 82 -17.34 -3.07 -8.09
CA SER A 82 -16.63 -1.82 -7.82
C SER A 82 -17.02 -1.31 -6.43
N ALA A 83 -16.05 -0.81 -5.68
CA ALA A 83 -16.35 -0.16 -4.42
C ALA A 83 -17.40 0.94 -4.64
N LYS A 84 -18.45 0.94 -3.83
CA LYS A 84 -19.47 1.98 -3.83
C LYS A 84 -18.92 3.27 -3.26
N THR A 85 -18.17 3.15 -2.17
CA THR A 85 -17.51 4.27 -1.49
C THR A 85 -16.19 3.82 -0.88
N TYR A 86 -15.37 4.78 -0.49
CA TYR A 86 -14.10 4.61 0.20
C TYR A 86 -14.14 5.41 1.50
N ASN A 87 -13.95 4.72 2.63
CA ASN A 87 -13.76 5.36 3.93
C ASN A 87 -12.27 5.69 4.10
N VAL A 88 -11.97 6.96 4.36
CA VAL A 88 -10.61 7.48 4.49
C VAL A 88 -10.35 7.80 5.96
N TYR A 89 -9.28 7.21 6.49
CA TYR A 89 -8.86 7.36 7.87
C TYR A 89 -7.50 8.08 7.93
N ARG A 90 -7.32 8.90 8.95
CA ARG A 90 -6.03 9.49 9.33
C ARG A 90 -5.77 9.15 10.80
N ASP A 91 -4.63 8.54 11.09
CA ASP A 91 -4.21 8.13 12.42
C ASP A 91 -5.26 7.26 13.15
N GLY A 92 -5.99 6.45 12.38
CA GLY A 92 -7.06 5.57 12.86
C GLY A 92 -8.45 6.23 12.96
N GLU A 93 -8.57 7.54 12.78
CA GLU A 93 -9.86 8.25 12.81
C GLU A 93 -10.46 8.42 11.42
N LEU A 94 -11.77 8.18 11.26
CA LEU A 94 -12.48 8.42 10.00
C LEU A 94 -12.56 9.93 9.73
N ILE A 95 -11.88 10.39 8.67
CA ILE A 95 -11.87 11.81 8.28
C ILE A 95 -12.85 12.12 7.14
N GLY A 96 -13.32 11.09 6.42
CA GLY A 96 -14.34 11.25 5.40
C GLY A 96 -14.63 10.00 4.60
N THR A 97 -15.62 10.11 3.72
CA THR A 97 -16.02 9.07 2.78
C THR A 97 -16.18 9.70 1.39
N THR A 98 -15.73 9.00 0.35
CA THR A 98 -15.81 9.45 -1.05
C THR A 98 -16.31 8.32 -1.95
N ASP A 99 -17.07 8.64 -3.00
CA ASP A 99 -17.46 7.71 -4.06
C ASP A 99 -16.48 7.72 -5.25
N LYS A 100 -15.43 8.56 -5.18
CA LYS A 100 -14.38 8.68 -6.17
C LYS A 100 -13.09 8.02 -5.68
N PRO A 101 -12.20 7.58 -6.58
CA PRO A 101 -10.89 7.03 -6.21
C PRO A 101 -9.88 8.11 -5.78
N ASN A 102 -10.34 9.25 -5.25
CA ASN A 102 -9.52 10.33 -4.73
C ASN A 102 -10.22 11.05 -3.56
N PHE A 103 -9.41 11.60 -2.66
CA PHE A 103 -9.84 12.36 -1.48
C PHE A 103 -8.77 13.42 -1.17
N SER A 104 -9.18 14.64 -0.81
CA SER A 104 -8.28 15.72 -0.35
C SER A 104 -8.50 15.94 1.14
N ASP A 105 -7.43 15.92 1.93
CA ASP A 105 -7.45 16.28 3.34
C ASP A 105 -6.73 17.62 3.57
N ASP A 106 -7.52 18.69 3.57
CA ASP A 106 -7.00 20.05 3.79
C ASP A 106 -6.95 20.42 5.29
N LYS A 107 -7.32 19.47 6.18
CA LYS A 107 -7.38 19.66 7.63
C LYS A 107 -6.22 18.97 8.35
N ALA A 108 -5.35 18.28 7.62
CA ALA A 108 -4.12 17.73 8.17
C ALA A 108 -3.25 18.86 8.69
N LYS A 109 -2.78 18.72 9.92
CA LYS A 109 -1.85 19.70 10.46
C LYS A 109 -0.49 19.52 9.78
N ALA A 110 0.28 20.60 9.69
CA ALA A 110 1.58 20.60 9.01
C ALA A 110 2.73 20.06 9.90
N ASP A 111 2.40 19.47 11.06
CA ASP A 111 3.34 19.07 12.10
C ASP A 111 3.25 17.56 12.41
N GLY A 112 3.64 16.72 11.45
CA GLY A 112 3.90 15.32 11.77
C GLY A 112 3.90 14.33 10.60
N GLU A 113 4.24 13.09 10.93
CA GLU A 113 3.96 11.91 10.12
C GLU A 113 2.54 11.43 10.44
N HIS A 114 1.70 11.36 9.41
CA HIS A 114 0.35 10.82 9.50
C HIS A 114 0.26 9.47 8.81
N THR A 115 -0.47 8.53 9.41
CA THR A 115 -0.83 7.27 8.76
C THR A 115 -2.21 7.40 8.14
N TYR A 116 -2.30 7.30 6.82
CA TYR A 116 -3.56 7.25 6.11
C TYR A 116 -3.94 5.82 5.79
N SER A 117 -5.20 5.48 6.00
CA SER A 117 -5.77 4.18 5.63
C SER A 117 -7.05 4.36 4.81
N VAL A 118 -7.27 3.50 3.82
CA VAL A 118 -8.47 3.52 2.98
C VAL A 118 -9.12 2.13 3.00
N ILE A 119 -10.44 2.11 3.23
CA ILE A 119 -11.27 0.90 3.19
C ILE A 119 -12.34 1.09 2.10
N ALA A 120 -12.41 0.16 1.15
CA ALA A 120 -13.49 0.11 0.18
C ALA A 120 -14.76 -0.46 0.83
N VAL A 121 -15.92 0.11 0.50
CA VAL A 121 -17.23 -0.35 0.94
C VAL A 121 -18.05 -0.69 -0.30
N TYR A 122 -18.60 -1.90 -0.35
CA TYR A 122 -19.35 -2.42 -1.50
C TYR A 122 -20.86 -2.20 -1.35
N ASP A 123 -21.62 -2.43 -2.42
CA ASP A 123 -23.09 -2.22 -2.43
C ASP A 123 -23.85 -3.07 -1.41
N ASN A 124 -23.32 -4.23 -1.06
CA ASN A 124 -23.87 -5.11 -0.01
C ASN A 124 -23.41 -4.73 1.41
N GLY A 125 -22.63 -3.65 1.56
CA GLY A 125 -22.07 -3.20 2.83
C GLY A 125 -20.81 -3.94 3.28
N ALA A 126 -20.33 -4.94 2.53
CA ALA A 126 -19.04 -5.57 2.81
C ALA A 126 -17.89 -4.55 2.70
N GLN A 127 -16.83 -4.79 3.45
CA GLN A 127 -15.64 -3.93 3.51
C GLN A 127 -14.40 -4.71 3.13
N SER A 128 -13.48 -4.07 2.41
CA SER A 128 -12.15 -4.62 2.14
C SER A 128 -11.27 -4.58 3.38
N ASP A 129 -10.12 -5.27 3.32
CA ASP A 129 -9.01 -4.96 4.21
C ASP A 129 -8.50 -3.52 3.98
N PRO A 130 -7.97 -2.85 5.02
CA PRO A 130 -7.43 -1.50 4.88
C PRO A 130 -6.09 -1.50 4.14
N VAL A 131 -5.94 -0.61 3.17
CA VAL A 131 -4.62 -0.24 2.62
C VAL A 131 -4.11 0.98 3.36
N SER A 132 -2.84 0.98 3.77
CA SER A 132 -2.27 2.07 4.58
C SER A 132 -0.95 2.60 4.03
N THR A 133 -0.71 3.90 4.19
CA THR A 133 0.55 4.57 3.85
C THR A 133 0.87 5.67 4.86
N LYS A 134 2.15 6.00 5.01
CA LYS A 134 2.63 7.07 5.88
C LYS A 134 2.99 8.30 5.05
N VAL A 135 2.55 9.47 5.48
CA VAL A 135 2.76 10.75 4.80
C VAL A 135 3.28 11.76 5.80
N ALA A 136 4.43 12.37 5.54
CA ALA A 136 4.94 13.50 6.30
C ALA A 136 4.42 14.82 5.70
N THR A 137 3.73 15.64 6.49
CA THR A 137 3.14 16.91 6.03
C THR A 137 4.02 18.13 6.33
N GLY A 138 5.18 17.94 6.97
CA GLY A 138 6.12 19.02 7.29
C GLY A 138 7.55 18.57 7.56
N ILE A 139 8.46 19.55 7.57
CA ILE A 139 9.82 19.41 8.10
C ILE A 139 9.75 19.93 9.54
N GLU A 140 9.92 19.06 10.53
CA GLU A 140 9.76 19.43 11.95
C GLU A 140 10.70 20.56 12.38
N GLU A 141 11.90 20.64 11.80
CA GLU A 141 12.83 21.74 12.08
C GLU A 141 13.99 21.74 11.09
N ILE A 142 14.38 22.92 10.57
CA ILE A 142 15.77 23.12 10.16
C ILE A 142 16.51 23.46 11.44
N VAL A 143 17.10 22.46 12.10
CA VAL A 143 18.02 22.70 13.21
C VAL A 143 19.28 23.34 12.62
N SER A 144 19.26 24.65 12.38
CA SER A 144 20.50 25.40 12.42
C SER A 144 20.91 25.36 13.89
N LYS A 145 21.79 24.42 14.24
CA LYS A 145 22.49 24.43 15.53
C LYS A 145 22.94 25.87 15.71
N ALA A 146 22.31 26.61 16.62
CA ALA A 146 22.71 27.97 16.88
C ALA A 146 24.18 27.87 17.24
N ASP A 147 25.05 28.39 16.38
CA ASP A 147 26.45 28.53 16.70
C ASP A 147 26.49 29.36 17.97
N THR A 148 26.65 28.69 19.11
CA THR A 148 26.69 29.32 20.44
C THR A 148 27.88 30.27 20.54
N THR A 149 28.80 30.20 19.56
CA THR A 149 29.95 31.05 19.41
C THR A 149 30.00 31.67 18.01
N PHE A 150 30.35 32.94 17.91
CA PHE A 150 30.49 33.67 16.64
C PHE A 150 31.85 34.38 16.56
N ASN A 151 32.27 34.69 15.34
CA ASN A 151 33.41 35.58 15.08
C ASN A 151 32.92 37.02 14.92
N VAL A 152 33.71 37.97 15.40
CA VAL A 152 33.44 39.42 15.28
C VAL A 152 34.52 40.05 14.43
N TYR A 153 34.11 40.79 13.40
CA TYR A 153 35.01 41.52 12.51
C TYR A 153 34.73 43.02 12.55
N THR A 154 35.74 43.84 12.24
CA THR A 154 35.52 45.25 11.89
C THR A 154 34.82 45.35 10.52
N ILE A 155 34.31 46.53 10.17
CA ILE A 155 33.75 46.79 8.83
C ILE A 155 34.77 46.62 7.70
N SER A 156 36.07 46.66 8.01
CA SER A 156 37.16 46.41 7.06
C SER A 156 37.53 44.92 6.96
N GLY A 157 36.80 44.03 7.65
CA GLY A 157 37.02 42.58 7.60
C GLY A 157 38.11 42.06 8.55
N THR A 158 38.65 42.87 9.44
CA THR A 158 39.64 42.42 10.43
C THR A 158 38.96 41.67 11.57
N LEU A 159 39.39 40.43 11.85
CA LEU A 159 38.89 39.64 12.98
C LEU A 159 39.35 40.25 14.32
N VAL A 160 38.41 40.63 15.18
CA VAL A 160 38.69 41.24 16.50
C VAL A 160 38.30 40.36 17.68
N LYS A 161 37.43 39.36 17.47
CA LYS A 161 37.08 38.37 18.50
C LYS A 161 36.69 37.06 17.82
N ARG A 162 37.26 35.93 18.26
CA ARG A 162 37.03 34.60 17.66
C ARG A 162 36.20 33.72 18.59
N ASN A 163 35.28 32.93 18.04
CA ASN A 163 34.48 31.93 18.75
C ASN A 163 33.95 32.44 20.09
N THR A 164 33.34 33.62 20.08
CA THR A 164 32.85 34.27 21.30
C THR A 164 31.33 34.14 21.43
N THR A 165 30.85 34.16 22.66
CA THR A 165 29.42 34.22 22.99
C THR A 165 28.93 35.66 23.24
N SER A 166 29.84 36.66 23.28
CA SER A 166 29.50 38.02 23.69
C SER A 166 30.26 39.12 22.94
N LEU A 167 29.65 40.31 22.88
CA LEU A 167 30.28 41.55 22.40
C LEU A 167 30.94 42.38 23.53
N SER A 168 30.94 41.86 24.77
CA SER A 168 31.56 42.55 25.89
C SER A 168 33.07 42.75 25.66
N GLY A 169 33.57 43.90 26.09
CA GLY A 169 34.98 44.30 25.91
C GLY A 169 35.30 44.93 24.57
N LEU A 170 34.35 45.03 23.64
CA LEU A 170 34.53 45.81 22.42
C LEU A 170 34.31 47.30 22.69
N ALA A 171 35.11 48.15 22.05
CA ALA A 171 34.89 49.58 22.04
C ALA A 171 33.56 49.92 21.33
N LYS A 172 33.01 51.09 21.62
CA LYS A 172 31.82 51.60 20.92
C LYS A 172 32.11 51.74 19.43
N GLY A 173 31.27 51.18 18.57
CA GLY A 173 31.55 51.11 17.14
C GLY A 173 30.66 50.15 16.37
N ILE A 174 31.00 49.95 15.09
CA ILE A 174 30.26 49.10 14.15
C ILE A 174 31.09 47.84 13.83
N TYR A 175 30.46 46.67 13.93
CA TYR A 175 31.08 45.37 13.72
C TYR A 175 30.25 44.49 12.79
N ILE A 176 30.87 43.45 12.22
CA ILE A 176 30.20 42.38 11.48
C ILE A 176 30.21 41.11 12.33
N VAL A 177 29.03 40.56 12.61
CA VAL A 177 28.81 39.35 13.41
C VAL A 177 27.84 38.45 12.66
N ASN A 178 28.23 37.20 12.36
CA ASN A 178 27.43 36.27 11.56
C ASN A 178 26.90 36.90 10.25
N GLY A 179 27.76 37.66 9.56
CA GLY A 179 27.41 38.34 8.31
C GLY A 179 26.49 39.56 8.46
N LYS A 180 26.14 39.98 9.69
CA LYS A 180 25.26 41.12 9.97
C LYS A 180 26.01 42.26 10.64
N LYS A 181 25.64 43.50 10.27
CA LYS A 181 26.14 44.73 10.92
C LYS A 181 25.53 44.86 12.32
N VAL A 182 26.36 45.09 13.33
CA VAL A 182 25.97 45.30 14.74
C VAL A 182 26.63 46.57 15.28
N VAL A 183 25.89 47.36 16.07
CA VAL A 183 26.40 48.57 16.72
C VAL A 183 26.59 48.32 18.21
N VAL A 184 27.82 48.46 18.71
CA VAL A 184 28.15 48.46 20.14
C VAL A 184 28.07 49.90 20.63
N LYS A 185 27.20 50.17 21.60
CA LYS A 185 26.89 51.52 22.14
C LYS A 185 27.59 51.83 23.45
#